data_AF-A0A370L9H6-F1
#
_entry.id   AF-A0A370L9H6-F1
#
_cell.length_a   1.000
_cell.length_b   1.000
_cell.length_c   1.000
_cell.angle_alpha   90.00
_cell.angle_beta   90.00
_cell.angle_gamma   90.00
#
_symmetry.space_group_name_H-M   'P 1'
#
loop_
_entity.id
_entity.type
_entity.pdbx_description
1 polymer ?
#
loop_
_entity_poly.entity_id
_entity_poly.type
_entity_poly.pdbx_seq_one_letter_code
_entity_poly.pdbx_strand_id
1 'polypeptide(L)' 'MDIQGVTKANVHEVTKSTKPEVEGLLGHEGKFGEAIGPSNGWAVRVVTTVFNYGESFEDIGWTHA' A
#
# COMPACT_ATOMS: atom_id res chain seq x y z
N MET A 1 4.15 -0.57 11.65
CA MET A 1 3.24 0.22 10.80
C MET A 1 2.14 -0.73 10.34
N ASP A 2 1.02 -0.68 11.05
CA ASP A 2 -0.38 -0.91 10.64
C ASP A 2 -0.76 -1.32 9.20
N ILE A 3 -0.01 -0.98 8.15
CA ILE A 3 -0.30 -1.37 6.75
C ILE A 3 0.20 -2.77 6.32
N GLN A 4 0.80 -3.56 7.22
CA GLN A 4 1.40 -4.87 6.90
C GLN A 4 0.45 -5.90 6.24
N GLY A 5 -0.87 -5.71 6.33
CA GLY A 5 -1.86 -6.62 5.75
C GLY A 5 -2.33 -6.28 4.33
N VAL A 6 -1.90 -5.15 3.75
CA VAL A 6 -2.32 -4.75 2.40
C VAL A 6 -1.36 -5.32 1.37
N THR A 7 -1.83 -6.27 0.56
CA THR A 7 -1.07 -6.99 -0.45
C THR A 7 -1.59 -6.65 -1.84
N LYS A 8 -0.83 -7.00 -2.88
CA LYS A 8 -1.31 -6.88 -4.26
C LYS A 8 -2.61 -7.65 -4.49
N ALA A 9 -2.82 -8.76 -3.80
CA ALA A 9 -4.01 -9.58 -3.91
C ALA A 9 -5.28 -8.93 -3.32
N ASN A 10 -5.16 -8.06 -2.30
CA ASN A 10 -6.31 -7.49 -1.62
C ASN A 10 -6.44 -5.97 -1.72
N VAL A 11 -5.44 -5.26 -2.26
CA VAL A 11 -5.40 -3.79 -2.28
C VAL A 11 -6.65 -3.16 -2.91
N HIS A 12 -7.22 -3.78 -3.96
CA HIS A 12 -8.46 -3.30 -4.57
C HIS A 12 -9.67 -3.40 -3.64
N GLU A 13 -9.78 -4.45 -2.83
CA GLU A 13 -10.85 -4.57 -1.83
C GLU A 13 -10.61 -3.61 -0.66
N VAL A 14 -9.35 -3.37 -0.29
CA VAL A 14 -8.98 -2.40 0.75
C VAL A 14 -9.43 -0.99 0.37
N THR A 15 -9.45 -0.62 -0.92
CA THR A 15 -9.99 0.69 -1.36
C THR A 15 -11.46 0.93 -1.02
N LYS A 16 -12.21 -0.13 -0.70
CA LYS A 16 -13.63 -0.06 -0.31
C LYS A 16 -13.83 -0.07 1.22
N SER A 17 -12.76 -0.26 1.98
CA SER A 17 -12.78 -0.33 3.43
C SER A 17 -13.01 1.06 4.03
N THR A 18 -13.73 1.14 5.15
CA THR A 18 -13.95 2.38 5.94
C THR A 18 -13.17 2.35 7.24
N LYS A 19 -12.12 1.54 7.28
CA LYS A 19 -11.32 1.30 8.47
C LYS A 19 -10.30 2.42 8.64
N PRO A 20 -10.25 3.11 9.79
CA PRO A 20 -9.33 4.22 10.00
C PRO A 20 -7.87 3.86 9.73
N GLU A 21 -7.48 2.61 9.99
CA GLU A 21 -6.09 2.15 9.78
C GLU A 21 -5.63 2.15 8.31
N VAL A 22 -6.53 2.23 7.33
CA VAL A 22 -6.15 2.24 5.89
C VAL A 22 -6.37 3.59 5.21
N GLU A 23 -7.03 4.57 5.85
CA GLU A 23 -7.38 5.85 5.23
C GLU A 23 -6.15 6.66 4.79
N GLY A 24 -5.08 6.63 5.58
CA GLY A 24 -3.80 7.24 5.21
C GLY A 24 -3.13 6.57 4.00
N LEU A 25 -3.25 5.23 3.86
CA LEU A 25 -2.74 4.49 2.72
C LEU A 25 -3.55 4.77 1.44
N LEU A 26 -4.87 4.87 1.59
CA LEU A 26 -5.79 5.22 0.50
C LEU A 26 -5.64 6.69 0.05
N GLY A 27 -5.03 7.52 0.90
CA GLY A 27 -4.84 8.94 0.64
C GLY A 27 -6.12 9.75 0.82
N HIS A 28 -7.06 9.27 1.63
CA HIS A 28 -8.27 9.99 2.02
C HIS A 28 -8.01 10.99 3.15
N GLU A 29 -6.95 10.77 3.92
CA GLU A 29 -6.51 11.69 4.97
C GLU A 29 -5.30 12.54 4.54
N GLY A 30 -5.45 13.86 4.66
CA GLY A 30 -4.38 14.81 4.39
C GLY A 30 -4.01 14.96 2.91
N LYS A 31 -2.83 15.56 2.67
CA LYS A 31 -2.30 15.91 1.34
C LYS A 31 -0.84 15.46 1.16
N PHE A 32 -0.47 14.37 1.82
CA PHE A 32 0.92 13.91 1.85
C PHE A 32 1.47 13.58 0.47
N GLY A 33 0.67 12.90 -0.38
CA GLY A 33 1.06 12.61 -1.75
C GLY A 33 1.37 13.89 -2.51
N GLU A 34 0.44 14.86 -2.48
CA GLU A 34 0.63 16.15 -3.15
C GLU A 34 1.90 16.88 -2.67
N ALA A 35 2.21 16.79 -1.37
CA ALA A 35 3.39 17.39 -0.78
C ALA A 35 4.72 16.78 -1.29
N ILE A 36 4.71 15.53 -1.75
CA ILE A 36 5.90 14.83 -2.27
C ILE A 36 5.87 14.64 -3.80
N GLY A 37 4.85 15.19 -4.48
CA GLY A 37 4.72 15.20 -5.96
C GLY A 37 3.61 14.32 -6.58
N PRO A 38 3.36 13.08 -6.15
CA PRO A 38 2.29 12.25 -6.71
C PRO A 38 0.90 12.62 -6.15
N SER A 39 -0.18 12.06 -6.70
CA SER A 39 -1.52 12.23 -6.10
C SER A 39 -1.72 11.31 -4.88
N ASN A 40 -2.57 11.69 -3.91
CA ASN A 40 -2.67 11.03 -2.60
C ASN A 40 -2.89 9.50 -2.63
N GLY A 41 -3.57 8.94 -3.64
CA GLY A 41 -3.71 7.49 -3.83
C GLY A 41 -2.49 6.78 -4.44
N TRP A 42 -1.28 7.32 -4.32
CA TRP A 42 -0.07 6.76 -4.93
C TRP A 42 0.36 5.44 -4.30
N ALA A 43 0.18 5.28 -2.98
CA ALA A 43 0.60 4.07 -2.28
C ALA A 43 -0.18 2.83 -2.77
N VAL A 44 -1.48 2.98 -3.02
CA VAL A 44 -2.32 1.94 -3.67
C VAL A 44 -1.73 1.53 -5.03
N ARG A 45 -1.30 2.49 -5.84
CA ARG A 45 -0.69 2.23 -7.16
C ARG A 45 0.65 1.50 -7.04
N VAL A 46 1.47 1.83 -6.03
CA VAL A 46 2.73 1.11 -5.77
C VAL A 46 2.45 -0.34 -5.42
N VAL A 47 1.57 -0.61 -4.46
CA VAL A 47 1.23 -1.99 -4.05
C VAL A 47 0.66 -2.78 -5.22
N THR A 48 -0.19 -2.15 -6.04
CA THR A 48 -0.78 -2.78 -7.23
C THR A 48 0.28 -3.15 -8.29
N THR A 49 1.34 -2.35 -8.42
CA THR A 49 2.34 -2.53 -9.51
C THR A 49 3.50 -3.41 -9.08
N VAL A 50 4.10 -3.10 -7.92
CA VAL A 50 5.43 -3.59 -7.50
C VAL A 50 5.40 -4.39 -6.19
N PHE A 51 4.22 -4.63 -5.60
CA PHE A 51 4.05 -5.28 -4.30
C PHE A 51 4.38 -4.41 -3.07
N ASN A 52 3.97 -4.85 -1.88
CA ASN A 52 4.41 -4.27 -0.61
C ASN A 52 5.82 -4.77 -0.21
N TYR A 53 6.38 -4.27 0.89
CA TYR A 53 7.73 -4.65 1.34
C TYR A 53 7.87 -6.14 1.69
N GLY A 54 6.88 -6.75 2.33
CA GLY A 54 6.91 -8.18 2.69
C GLY A 54 6.83 -9.07 1.45
N GLU A 55 5.89 -8.78 0.55
CA GLU A 55 5.77 -9.44 -0.76
C GLU A 55 7.04 -9.25 -1.60
N SER A 56 7.66 -8.07 -1.55
CA SER A 56 8.93 -7.81 -2.24
C SER A 56 10.02 -8.76 -1.75
N PHE A 57 10.10 -9.03 -0.44
CA PHE A 57 11.11 -9.91 0.15
C PHE A 57 10.89 -11.39 -0.19
N GLU A 58 9.63 -11.81 -0.27
CA GLU A 58 9.25 -13.15 -0.75
C GLU A 58 9.57 -13.34 -2.24
N ASP A 59 9.25 -12.35 -3.08
CA ASP A 59 9.45 -12.40 -4.54
C ASP A 59 10.93 -12.51 -4.94
N ILE A 60 11.80 -11.76 -4.25
CA ILE A 60 13.25 -11.81 -4.51
C ILE A 60 13.94 -13.09 -3.98
N GLY A 61 13.20 -13.99 -3.33
CA GLY A 61 13.69 -15.30 -2.91
C GLY A 61 14.56 -15.31 -1.65
N TRP A 62 14.57 -14.22 -0.86
CA TRP A 62 15.41 -14.11 0.34
C TRP A 62 14.91 -14.93 1.53
N THR A 63 13.75 -15.57 1.42
CA THR A 63 13.16 -16.44 2.45
C THR A 63 13.58 -17.91 2.34
N HIS A 64 14.38 -18.29 1.34
CA HIS A 64 14.76 -19.67 1.05
C HIS A 64 16.29 -19.94 1.10
N ALA A 65 17.07 -19.09 1.78
CA ALA A 65 18.51 -19.29 2.03
C ALA A 65 18.78 -19.86 3.44
#